data_AF-A0A528WUX5-F1
#
_entry.id   AF-A0A528WUX5-F1
#
_cell.length_a   1.000
_cell.length_b   1.000
_cell.length_c   1.000
_cell.angle_alpha   90.00
_cell.angle_beta   90.00
_cell.angle_gamma   90.00
#
_symmetry.space_group_name_H-M   'P 1'
#
loop_
_entity.id
_entity.type
_entity.pdbx_description
1 polymer ?
#
loop_
_entity_poly.entity_id
_entity_poly.type
_entity_poly.pdbx_seq_one_letter_code
_entity_poly.pdbx_strand_id
1 'polypeptide(L)'
;MAIALLEERDVPWDQAISERPDGELIPFRAHPRLLRNESGEIVGAINTLLDLRTQTLADEARIRLAAIVESSMDAIVSKDINGIITS
;
A
#
# COMPACT_ATOMS: atom_id res chain seq x y z
N MET A 1 -7.44 13.72 0.55
CA MET A 1 -8.72 14.45 0.57
C MET A 1 -8.52 15.96 0.43
N ALA A 2 -7.87 16.63 1.40
CA ALA A 2 -7.70 18.09 1.38
C ALA A 2 -7.19 18.65 0.03
N ILE A 3 -6.20 17.99 -0.57
CA ILE A 3 -5.64 18.42 -1.86
C ILE A 3 -6.63 18.23 -3.02
N ALA A 4 -7.40 17.13 -3.03
CA ALA A 4 -8.43 16.90 -4.06
C ALA A 4 -9.52 17.98 -4.01
N LEU A 5 -9.89 18.43 -2.81
CA LEU A 5 -10.83 19.54 -2.61
C LEU A 5 -10.21 20.88 -3.04
N LEU A 6 -8.96 21.15 -2.67
CA LEU A 6 -8.26 22.39 -3.03
C LEU A 6 -8.08 22.55 -4.54
N GLU A 7 -7.76 21.46 -5.24
CA GLU A 7 -7.52 21.46 -6.69
C GLU A 7 -8.77 21.18 -7.51
N GLU A 8 -9.92 20.95 -6.84
CA GLU A 8 -11.19 20.57 -7.47
C GLU A 8 -11.09 19.43 -8.49
N ARG A 9 -10.18 18.48 -8.25
CA ARG A 9 -9.99 17.31 -9.11
C ARG A 9 -9.66 16.06 -8.31
N ASP A 10 -9.95 14.91 -8.90
CA ASP A 10 -9.50 13.64 -8.36
C ASP A 10 -7.98 13.55 -8.52
N VAL A 11 -7.25 13.61 -7.40
CA VAL A 11 -5.79 13.47 -7.38
C VAL A 11 -5.44 12.03 -7.01
N PRO A 12 -4.84 11.25 -7.91
CA PRO A 12 -4.31 9.93 -7.56
C PRO A 12 -3.07 10.13 -6.68
N TRP A 13 -3.14 9.69 -5.43
CA TRP A 13 -2.01 9.67 -4.51
C TRP A 13 -1.44 8.27 -4.38
N ASP A 14 -0.11 8.18 -4.25
CA ASP A 14 0.58 6.89 -4.19
C ASP A 14 0.58 6.32 -2.76
N GLN A 15 1.11 7.05 -1.76
CA GLN A 15 1.15 6.65 -0.33
C GLN A 15 1.21 7.87 0.62
N ALA A 16 0.65 7.71 1.82
CA ALA A 16 0.73 8.66 2.94
C ALA A 16 0.79 7.91 4.29
N ILE A 17 1.05 8.62 5.39
CA ILE A 17 1.06 8.06 6.76
C ILE A 17 -0.07 8.71 7.56
N SER A 18 -0.85 7.89 8.27
CA SER A 18 -1.86 8.33 9.24
C SER A 18 -1.43 7.92 10.64
N GLU A 19 -1.59 8.81 11.60
CA GLU A 19 -1.49 8.48 13.02
C GLU A 19 -2.87 8.06 13.55
N ARG A 20 -2.94 6.94 14.25
CA ARG A 20 -4.14 6.48 14.96
C ARG A 20 -4.23 7.11 16.35
N PRO A 21 -5.40 7.08 17.00
CA PRO A 21 -5.55 7.62 18.36
C PRO A 21 -4.63 6.96 19.41
N ASP A 22 -4.13 5.76 19.15
CA ASP A 22 -3.16 5.03 19.98
C ASP A 22 -1.69 5.40 19.68
N GLY A 23 -1.44 6.30 18.74
CA GLY A 23 -0.11 6.72 18.28
C GLY A 23 0.51 5.81 17.21
N GLU A 24 -0.19 4.76 16.76
CA GLU A 24 0.31 3.91 15.69
C GLU A 24 0.38 4.67 14.36
N LEU A 25 1.54 4.64 13.70
CA LEU A 25 1.72 5.18 12.35
C LEU A 25 1.43 4.11 11.31
N ILE A 26 0.44 4.38 10.46
CA ILE A 26 -0.01 3.42 9.44
C ILE A 26 0.20 4.00 8.05
N PRO A 27 0.98 3.32 7.18
CA PRO A 27 1.03 3.66 5.78
C PRO A 27 -0.30 3.31 5.11
N PHE A 28 -0.85 4.24 4.35
CA PHE A 28 -2.08 4.04 3.61
C PHE A 28 -2.01 4.67 2.22
N ARG A 29 -2.81 4.14 1.30
CA ARG A 29 -3.10 4.78 0.01
C ARG A 29 -4.47 5.43 0.05
N ALA A 30 -4.57 6.67 -0.43
CA ALA A 30 -5.83 7.41 -0.47
C ALA A 30 -6.42 7.43 -1.88
N HIS A 31 -7.73 7.18 -1.97
CA HIS A 31 -8.51 7.33 -3.20
C HIS A 31 -9.67 8.32 -2.94
N PRO A 32 -9.40 9.63 -2.96
CA PRO A 32 -10.45 10.63 -2.86
C PRO A 32 -11.23 10.72 -4.17
N ARG A 33 -12.55 10.82 -4.06
CA ARG A 33 -13.48 11.11 -5.16
C ARG A 33 -14.36 12.27 -4.77
N LEU A 34 -14.40 13.30 -5.61
CA LEU A 34 -15.31 14.42 -5.43
C LEU A 34 -16.73 14.05 -5.85
N LEU A 35 -17.71 14.48 -5.08
CA LEU A 35 -19.13 14.35 -5.39
C LEU A 35 -19.63 15.66 -5.98
N ARG A 36 -20.26 15.59 -7.15
CA ARG A 36 -20.78 16.76 -7.87
C ARG A 36 -22.28 16.68 -8.04
N ASN A 37 -22.96 17.82 -7.97
CA ASN A 37 -24.38 17.94 -8.32
C ASN A 37 -24.57 18.00 -9.85
N GLU A 38 -25.83 18.12 -10.30
CA GLU A 38 -26.17 18.21 -11.72
C GLU A 38 -25.58 19.45 -12.41
N SER A 39 -25.33 20.52 -11.66
CA SER A 39 -24.67 21.75 -12.13
C SER A 39 -23.15 21.62 -12.21
N GLY A 40 -22.57 20.50 -11.79
CA GLY A 40 -21.13 20.24 -11.77
C GLY A 40 -20.41 20.78 -10.53
N GLU A 41 -21.12 21.39 -9.59
CA GLU A 41 -20.57 21.96 -8.36
C GLU A 41 -20.23 20.85 -7.37
N ILE A 42 -19.12 21.01 -6.63
CA ILE A 42 -18.69 20.05 -5.61
C ILE A 42 -19.61 20.18 -4.40
N VAL A 43 -20.35 19.12 -4.09
CA VAL A 43 -21.26 19.05 -2.92
C VAL A 43 -20.69 18.20 -1.79
N GLY A 44 -19.59 17.49 -2.04
CA GLY A 44 -18.93 16.67 -1.03
C GLY A 44 -17.80 15.86 -1.63
N ALA A 45 -17.29 14.92 -0.83
CA ALA A 45 -16.27 14.00 -1.28
C ALA A 45 -16.30 12.71 -0.45
N ILE A 46 -15.90 11.61 -1.06
CA ILE A 46 -15.68 10.32 -0.39
C ILE A 46 -14.20 9.97 -0.50
N ASN A 47 -13.62 9.44 0.58
CA ASN A 47 -12.24 8.97 0.58
C ASN A 47 -12.21 7.49 0.94
N THR A 48 -11.53 6.69 0.15
CA THR A 48 -11.18 5.32 0.53
C THR A 48 -9.72 5.29 0.95
N LEU A 49 -9.45 4.80 2.16
CA LEU A 49 -8.10 4.62 2.69
C LEU A 49 -7.77 3.13 2.71
N LEU A 50 -6.77 2.72 1.94
CA LEU A 50 -6.28 1.36 1.92
C LEU A 50 -5.05 1.24 2.83
N ASP A 51 -5.18 0.46 3.91
CA ASP A 51 -4.05 0.10 4.78
C ASP A 51 -3.04 -0.75 4.00
N LEU A 52 -1.77 -0.34 4.00
CA LEU A 52 -0.71 -0.99 3.24
C LEU A 52 0.18 -1.93 4.07
N ARG A 53 -0.03 -2.02 5.40
CA ARG A 53 0.84 -2.82 6.29
C ARG A 53 0.94 -4.29 5.87
N THR A 54 -0.15 -4.86 5.38
CA THR A 54 -0.19 -6.26 4.93
C THR A 54 0.62 -6.50 3.64
N GLN A 55 0.70 -5.50 2.76
CA GLN A 55 1.55 -5.57 1.57
C GLN A 55 3.02 -5.42 1.96
N THR A 56 3.33 -4.47 2.85
CA THR A 56 4.72 -4.21 3.28
C THR A 56 5.34 -5.39 4.01
N LEU A 57 4.59 -6.11 4.86
CA LEU A 57 5.12 -7.26 5.60
C LEU A 57 5.48 -8.44 4.69
N ALA A 58 4.67 -8.73 3.67
CA ALA A 58 4.96 -9.79 2.70
C ALA A 58 6.18 -9.43 1.85
N ASP A 59 6.29 -8.16 1.44
CA ASP A 59 7.47 -7.68 0.73
C ASP A 59 8.72 -7.67 1.60
N GLU A 60 8.63 -7.30 2.88
CA GLU A 60 9.77 -7.30 3.80
C GLU A 60 10.28 -8.72 4.04
N ALA A 61 9.40 -9.69 4.26
CA ALA A 61 9.79 -11.09 4.42
C ALA A 61 10.50 -11.63 3.16
N ARG A 62 9.98 -11.27 1.97
CA ARG A 62 10.58 -11.65 0.69
C ARG A 62 11.93 -10.97 0.47
N ILE A 63 12.05 -9.67 0.75
CA ILE A 63 13.31 -8.90 0.66
C ILE A 63 14.34 -9.49 1.63
N ARG A 64 13.93 -9.81 2.86
CA ARG A 64 14.80 -10.40 3.87
C ARG A 64 15.29 -11.78 3.43
N LEU A 65 14.40 -12.62 2.89
CA LEU A 65 14.79 -13.92 2.33
C LEU A 65 15.75 -13.77 1.15
N ALA A 66 15.48 -12.83 0.23
CA ALA A 66 16.36 -12.55 -0.90
C ALA A 66 17.75 -12.12 -0.42
N ALA A 67 17.84 -11.21 0.56
CA ALA A 67 19.12 -10.78 1.13
C ALA A 67 19.91 -11.94 1.77
N ILE A 68 19.22 -12.87 2.46
CA ILE A 68 19.86 -14.08 3.01
C ILE A 68 20.40 -14.96 1.88
N VAL A 69 19.61 -15.18 0.83
CA VAL A 69 20.01 -16.02 -0.30
C VAL A 69 21.17 -15.39 -1.07
N GLU A 70 21.09 -14.10 -1.38
CA GLU A 70 22.11 -13.37 -2.14
C GLU A 70 23.44 -13.23 -1.40
N SER A 71 23.41 -13.18 -0.07
CA SER A 71 24.64 -13.11 0.76
C SER A 71 25.23 -14.48 1.10
N SER A 72 24.54 -15.58 0.78
CA SER A 72 25.01 -16.93 1.08
C SER A 72 26.06 -17.41 0.09
N MET A 73 27.16 -17.98 0.60
CA MET A 73 28.11 -18.73 -0.21
C MET A 73 27.67 -20.18 -0.45
N ASP A 74 26.75 -20.70 0.36
CA ASP A 74 26.19 -22.04 0.23
C ASP A 74 24.97 -22.06 -0.68
N ALA A 75 24.77 -23.19 -1.37
CA ALA A 75 23.59 -23.42 -2.18
C ALA A 75 22.34 -23.56 -1.29
N ILE A 76 21.31 -22.77 -1.60
CA ILE A 76 20.00 -22.82 -0.97
C ILE A 76 19.00 -23.30 -2.02
N VAL A 77 18.19 -24.30 -1.67
CA VAL A 77 17.18 -24.88 -2.57
C VAL A 77 15.81 -24.84 -1.91
N SER A 78 14.79 -24.36 -2.63
CA SER A 78 13.39 -24.40 -2.23
C SER A 78 12.63 -25.48 -2.99
N LYS A 79 11.70 -26.16 -2.33
CA LYS A 79 10.84 -27.18 -2.92
C LYS A 79 9.41 -27.07 -2.43
N ASP A 80 8.46 -27.56 -3.23
CA ASP A 80 7.08 -27.74 -2.79
C ASP A 80 6.91 -29.00 -1.91
N ILE A 81 5.68 -29.24 -1.44
CA ILE A 81 5.36 -30.38 -0.59
C ILE A 81 5.51 -31.74 -1.29
N ASN A 82 5.46 -31.76 -2.63
CA ASN A 82 5.66 -32.96 -3.44
C ASN A 82 7.15 -33.22 -3.72
N GLY A 83 8.04 -32.33 -3.27
CA GLY A 83 9.48 -32.43 -3.47
C GLY A 83 9.97 -31.85 -4.80
N ILE A 84 9.14 -31.11 -5.53
CA ILE A 84 9.53 -30.44 -6.78
C ILE A 84 10.29 -29.18 -6.43
N ILE A 85 11.49 -29.02 -6.98
CA ILE A 85 12.34 -27.83 -6.78
C ILE A 85 11.69 -26.61 -7.47
N THR A 86 11.63 -25.49 -6.75
CA THR A 86 11.02 -24.23 -7.22
C THR A 86 12.01 -23.06 -7.28
N SER A 87 13.11 -23.11 -6.54
CA SER A 87 14.22 -22.16 -6.59
C SER A 87 15.51 -22.77 -6.07
#